data_AF-A0A524MDK9-F1
#
_entry.id   AF-A0A524MDK9-F1
#
_cell.length_a   1.000
_cell.length_b   1.000
_cell.length_c   1.000
_cell.angle_alpha   90.00
_cell.angle_beta   90.00
_cell.angle_gamma   90.00
#
_symmetry.space_group_name_H-M   'P 1'
#
loop_
_entity.id
_entity.type
_entity.pdbx_description
1 polymer ?
#
loop_
_entity_poly.entity_id
_entity_poly.type
_entity_poly.pdbx_seq_one_letter_code
_entity_poly.pdbx_strand_id
1 'polypeptide(L)'
;MEGDVQKEKIPGHTKQDALAARSKSLEQQGNVLSSAKVYLSGPMDFVASRTEEKRTGWRTRVGQFMREYGTEVRDPWNKPVVVGMPHYGKEDEFSTNKRYTWTYEDSEQGDRIRSDLCGEFWATLHTDLRMVDTSDFLIAYCPTNIYSVGTVHEIVMARLQNKPVLFVSPPVSFPSLDRLEAHLESASDGEGQRLLTALANEAPLRPNPSGIPSMWYMALLDGHYFFDGFGFAAYAERFGWEPNALDEREEAFPPKRPLLPYLEKLNRSIPKRYDPEQDAYVENADWLIFGGSDTE
;
A
#
# COMPACT_ATOMS: atom_id res chain seq x y z
N MET A 1 44.76 14.57 28.22
CA MET A 1 44.10 13.24 28.24
C MET A 1 42.89 13.34 27.33
N GLU A 2 43.12 13.25 26.03
CA GLU A 2 42.08 13.02 25.03
C GLU A 2 42.38 11.64 24.48
N GLY A 3 41.52 10.67 24.82
CA GLY A 3 41.66 9.30 24.36
C GLY A 3 41.11 9.19 22.96
N ASP A 4 41.98 8.86 22.01
CA ASP A 4 41.61 8.40 20.67
C ASP A 4 40.75 7.14 20.80
N VAL A 5 39.45 7.28 20.54
CA VAL A 5 38.56 6.15 20.33
C VAL A 5 38.79 5.66 18.91
N GLN A 6 39.65 4.65 18.76
CA GLN A 6 39.77 3.90 17.52
C GLN A 6 38.41 3.25 17.21
N LYS A 7 37.68 3.79 16.24
CA LYS A 7 36.56 3.10 15.60
C LYS A 7 37.14 1.93 14.81
N GLU A 8 37.06 0.72 15.36
CA GLU A 8 37.32 -0.51 14.61
C GLU A 8 36.42 -0.53 13.37
N LYS A 9 37.04 -0.44 12.19
CA LYS A 9 36.39 -0.75 10.92
C LYS A 9 36.11 -2.25 10.91
N ILE A 10 34.89 -2.64 11.28
CA ILE A 10 34.38 -3.97 10.97
C ILE A 10 34.48 -4.13 9.43
N PRO A 11 35.18 -5.13 8.90
CA PRO A 11 35.44 -5.23 7.47
C PRO A 11 34.13 -5.43 6.70
N GLY A 12 33.69 -4.41 5.96
CA GLY A 12 32.40 -4.39 5.24
C GLY A 12 32.23 -5.48 4.17
N HIS A 13 33.31 -6.15 3.76
CA HIS A 13 33.26 -7.26 2.81
C HIS A 13 32.47 -8.47 3.36
N THR A 14 32.55 -8.77 4.65
CA THR A 14 31.92 -9.97 5.22
C THR A 14 30.39 -9.95 5.21
N LYS A 15 29.78 -8.76 5.33
CA LYS A 15 28.32 -8.62 5.31
C LYS A 15 27.75 -8.81 3.91
N GLN A 16 28.31 -8.13 2.91
CA GLN A 16 27.82 -8.25 1.53
C GLN A 16 28.05 -9.66 0.98
N ASP A 17 29.17 -10.31 1.32
CA ASP A 17 29.43 -11.70 0.94
C ASP A 17 28.39 -12.66 1.54
N ALA A 18 28.02 -12.47 2.81
CA ALA A 18 26.98 -13.27 3.46
C ALA A 18 25.59 -13.05 2.83
N LEU A 19 25.24 -11.80 2.54
CA LEU A 19 23.98 -11.48 1.85
C LEU A 19 23.95 -12.08 0.43
N ALA A 20 25.06 -12.02 -0.29
CA ALA A 20 25.17 -12.57 -1.64
C ALA A 20 25.06 -14.10 -1.64
N ALA A 21 25.68 -14.78 -0.66
CA ALA A 21 25.54 -16.22 -0.48
C ALA A 21 24.09 -16.62 -0.20
N ARG A 22 23.39 -15.89 0.67
CA ARG A 22 21.97 -16.14 0.96
C ARG A 22 21.07 -15.85 -0.24
N SER A 23 21.29 -14.73 -0.93
CA SER A 23 20.57 -14.35 -2.15
C SER A 23 20.68 -15.44 -3.23
N LYS A 24 21.91 -15.94 -3.47
CA LYS A 24 22.16 -17.06 -4.39
C LYS A 24 21.48 -18.36 -3.96
N SER A 25 21.46 -18.66 -2.66
CA SER A 25 20.76 -19.83 -2.12
C SER A 25 19.25 -19.76 -2.37
N LEU A 26 18.65 -18.58 -2.15
CA LEU A 26 17.22 -18.35 -2.42
C LEU A 26 16.90 -18.40 -3.92
N GLU A 27 17.78 -17.87 -4.77
CA GLU A 27 17.64 -17.97 -6.23
C GLU A 27 17.67 -19.44 -6.70
N GLN A 28 18.54 -20.27 -6.12
CA GLN A 28 18.61 -21.70 -6.44
C GLN A 28 17.38 -22.48 -5.96
N GLN A 29 16.81 -22.09 -4.82
CA GLN A 29 15.55 -22.66 -4.31
C GLN A 29 14.35 -22.21 -5.16
N GLY A 30 14.38 -20.97 -5.64
CA GLY A 30 13.23 -20.27 -6.20
C GLY A 30 12.14 -20.03 -5.14
N ASN A 31 11.04 -19.43 -5.58
CA ASN A 31 9.85 -19.21 -4.75
C ASN A 31 10.10 -18.40 -3.48
N VAL A 32 10.85 -17.30 -3.59
CA VAL A 32 11.20 -16.39 -2.48
C VAL A 32 9.96 -15.90 -1.74
N LEU A 33 8.83 -15.73 -2.43
CA LEU A 33 7.58 -15.25 -1.83
C LEU A 33 6.70 -16.37 -1.26
N SER A 34 7.10 -17.63 -1.39
CA SER A 34 6.36 -18.77 -0.84
C SER A 34 6.34 -18.68 0.69
N SER A 35 5.15 -18.85 1.26
CA SER A 35 4.88 -18.76 2.70
C SER A 35 5.10 -17.38 3.33
N ALA A 36 5.54 -16.38 2.55
CA ALA A 36 5.59 -15.01 3.02
C ALA A 36 4.17 -14.48 3.27
N LYS A 37 4.02 -13.55 4.20
CA LYS A 37 2.77 -12.89 4.55
C LYS A 37 2.80 -11.46 4.03
N VAL A 38 1.84 -11.11 3.18
CA VAL A 38 1.72 -9.75 2.65
C VAL A 38 0.45 -9.09 3.16
N TYR A 39 0.55 -7.84 3.61
CA TYR A 39 -0.61 -7.00 3.90
C TYR A 39 -0.89 -6.02 2.77
N LEU A 40 -2.15 -5.96 2.34
CA LEU A 40 -2.62 -5.09 1.26
C LEU A 40 -3.23 -3.79 1.81
N SER A 41 -2.38 -2.80 1.99
CA SER A 41 -2.72 -1.47 2.52
C SER A 41 -3.19 -0.53 1.41
N GLY A 42 -4.20 0.30 1.70
CA GLY A 42 -4.73 1.29 0.75
C GLY A 42 -6.17 1.72 1.08
N PRO A 43 -6.76 2.62 0.29
CA PRO A 43 -8.12 3.08 0.53
C PRO A 43 -9.17 1.95 0.51
N MET A 44 -10.15 2.05 1.42
CA MET A 44 -11.37 1.25 1.45
C MET A 44 -12.61 2.15 1.42
N ASP A 45 -12.51 3.32 2.06
CA ASP A 45 -13.46 4.42 1.96
C ASP A 45 -13.09 5.36 0.80
N PHE A 46 -14.08 6.16 0.35
CA PHE A 46 -13.93 7.14 -0.74
C PHE A 46 -13.54 6.55 -2.11
N VAL A 47 -13.69 5.23 -2.25
CA VAL A 47 -13.64 4.53 -3.55
C VAL A 47 -14.97 4.66 -4.26
N ALA A 48 -14.97 4.59 -5.60
CA ALA A 48 -16.19 4.74 -6.40
C ALA A 48 -17.27 3.69 -6.05
N SER A 49 -16.85 2.45 -5.77
CA SER A 49 -17.74 1.37 -5.38
C SER A 49 -17.02 0.34 -4.52
N ARG A 50 -17.42 0.21 -3.24
CA ARG A 50 -16.88 -0.83 -2.33
C ARG A 50 -17.16 -2.23 -2.87
N THR A 51 -18.33 -2.44 -3.45
CA THR A 51 -18.74 -3.73 -4.01
C THR A 51 -17.86 -4.13 -5.19
N GLU A 52 -17.56 -3.18 -6.08
CA GLU A 52 -16.67 -3.43 -7.21
C GLU A 52 -15.23 -3.62 -6.77
N GLU A 53 -14.73 -2.79 -5.85
CA GLU A 53 -13.38 -2.93 -5.29
C GLU A 53 -13.17 -4.30 -4.63
N LYS A 54 -14.16 -4.80 -3.87
CA LYS A 54 -14.11 -6.15 -3.28
C LYS A 54 -14.09 -7.26 -4.32
N ARG A 55 -14.81 -7.09 -5.43
CA ARG A 55 -15.00 -8.15 -6.44
C ARG A 55 -13.87 -8.20 -7.46
N THR A 56 -13.49 -7.04 -7.97
CA THR A 56 -12.60 -6.88 -9.14
C THR A 56 -11.55 -5.79 -8.97
N GLY A 57 -11.47 -5.18 -7.79
CA GLY A 57 -10.48 -4.13 -7.49
C GLY A 57 -9.05 -4.66 -7.40
N TRP A 58 -8.13 -3.72 -7.16
CA TRP A 58 -6.70 -4.00 -7.20
C TRP A 58 -6.27 -5.04 -6.16
N ARG A 59 -6.88 -5.04 -4.96
CA ARG A 59 -6.57 -6.01 -3.90
C ARG A 59 -6.89 -7.43 -4.32
N THR A 60 -8.00 -7.63 -5.02
CA THR A 60 -8.41 -8.95 -5.50
C THR A 60 -7.41 -9.47 -6.52
N ARG A 61 -7.03 -8.64 -7.51
CA ARG A 61 -6.07 -9.01 -8.56
C ARG A 61 -4.66 -9.25 -8.00
N VAL A 62 -4.14 -8.32 -7.20
CA VAL A 62 -2.85 -8.50 -6.51
C VAL A 62 -2.90 -9.73 -5.60
N GLY A 63 -3.99 -9.95 -4.86
CA GLY A 63 -4.16 -11.11 -4.00
C GLY A 63 -4.16 -12.43 -4.77
N GLN A 64 -4.80 -12.49 -5.93
CA GLN A 64 -4.74 -13.68 -6.81
C GLN A 64 -3.32 -13.93 -7.31
N PHE A 65 -2.64 -12.87 -7.76
CA PHE A 65 -1.25 -12.93 -8.20
C PHE A 65 -0.31 -13.43 -7.09
N MET A 66 -0.44 -12.92 -5.87
CA MET A 66 0.44 -13.30 -4.75
C MET A 66 0.19 -14.74 -4.29
N ARG A 67 -1.06 -15.20 -4.29
CA ARG A 67 -1.40 -16.59 -3.92
C ARG A 67 -0.85 -17.62 -4.93
N GLU A 68 -0.77 -17.27 -6.21
CA GLU A 68 -0.10 -18.10 -7.24
C GLU A 68 1.36 -18.39 -6.89
N TYR A 69 2.03 -17.48 -6.18
CA TYR A 69 3.41 -17.62 -5.69
C TYR A 69 3.51 -18.16 -4.26
N GLY A 70 2.42 -18.69 -3.70
CA GLY A 70 2.40 -19.30 -2.37
C GLY A 70 2.42 -18.32 -1.21
N THR A 71 2.19 -17.02 -1.46
CA THR A 71 2.13 -15.99 -0.40
C THR A 71 0.78 -16.02 0.31
N GLU A 72 0.80 -15.88 1.63
CA GLU A 72 -0.38 -15.66 2.46
C GLU A 72 -0.81 -14.18 2.40
N VAL A 73 -1.99 -13.92 1.85
CA VAL A 73 -2.49 -12.55 1.65
C VAL A 73 -3.40 -12.12 2.81
N ARG A 74 -3.03 -11.03 3.47
CA ARG A 74 -3.82 -10.33 4.49
C ARG A 74 -4.50 -9.12 3.84
N ASP A 75 -5.81 -9.20 3.70
CA ASP A 75 -6.65 -8.18 3.07
C ASP A 75 -7.65 -7.64 4.09
N PRO A 76 -7.69 -6.31 4.35
CA PRO A 76 -8.61 -5.72 5.33
C PRO A 76 -10.10 -5.90 4.97
N TRP A 77 -10.44 -6.22 3.71
CA TRP A 77 -11.81 -6.65 3.37
C TRP A 77 -12.19 -8.02 3.94
N ASN A 78 -11.19 -8.85 4.26
CA ASN A 78 -11.34 -10.25 4.62
C ASN A 78 -10.59 -10.54 5.93
N LYS A 79 -11.07 -9.93 7.02
CA LYS A 79 -10.42 -10.03 8.34
C LYS A 79 -10.49 -11.46 8.90
N PRO A 80 -9.39 -11.98 9.47
CA PRO A 80 -9.38 -13.30 10.10
C PRO A 80 -10.27 -13.31 11.35
N VAL A 81 -10.73 -14.51 11.74
CA VAL A 81 -11.44 -14.68 13.03
C VAL A 81 -10.42 -14.62 14.17
N VAL A 82 -10.70 -13.78 15.18
CA VAL A 82 -9.92 -13.74 16.41
C VAL A 82 -10.39 -14.86 17.34
N VAL A 83 -9.48 -15.76 17.69
CA VAL A 83 -9.76 -16.89 18.58
C VAL A 83 -10.23 -16.37 19.94
N GLY A 84 -11.35 -16.90 20.42
CA GLY A 84 -11.94 -16.50 21.70
C GLY A 84 -12.70 -15.16 21.68
N MET A 85 -12.68 -14.41 20.57
CA MET A 85 -13.42 -13.16 20.43
C MET A 85 -14.22 -13.14 19.11
N PRO A 86 -15.33 -13.89 19.02
CA PRO A 86 -16.20 -13.85 17.85
C PRO A 86 -16.62 -12.40 17.57
N HIS A 87 -16.55 -11.98 16.31
CA HIS A 87 -16.88 -10.63 15.84
C HIS A 87 -15.89 -9.50 16.17
N TYR A 88 -14.78 -9.75 16.88
CA TYR A 88 -13.78 -8.71 17.16
C TYR A 88 -13.21 -8.12 15.86
N GLY A 89 -13.31 -6.79 15.73
CA GLY A 89 -12.77 -6.03 14.60
C GLY A 89 -13.44 -6.28 13.25
N LYS A 90 -14.56 -7.00 13.20
CA LYS A 90 -15.35 -7.17 11.97
C LYS A 90 -16.13 -5.88 11.68
N GLU A 91 -15.93 -5.33 10.49
CA GLU A 91 -16.78 -4.28 9.94
C GLU A 91 -18.03 -4.92 9.33
N ASP A 92 -19.15 -4.86 10.04
CA ASP A 92 -20.46 -5.10 9.45
C ASP A 92 -21.04 -3.79 8.88
N GLU A 93 -22.08 -3.88 8.03
CA GLU A 93 -22.81 -2.70 7.54
C GLU A 93 -23.41 -1.85 8.67
N PHE A 94 -23.55 -2.42 9.88
CA PHE A 94 -24.08 -1.71 11.05
C PHE A 94 -23.04 -0.75 11.65
N SER A 95 -21.75 -1.08 11.63
CA SER A 95 -20.66 -0.27 12.18
C SER A 95 -20.50 1.09 11.48
N THR A 96 -20.80 1.17 10.18
CA THR A 96 -20.67 2.41 9.39
C THR A 96 -21.73 3.44 9.78
N ASN A 97 -22.96 2.98 10.08
CA ASN A 97 -24.04 3.86 10.51
C ASN A 97 -23.85 4.42 11.92
N LYS A 98 -23.15 3.68 12.80
CA LYS A 98 -22.88 4.15 14.17
C LYS A 98 -22.02 5.40 14.21
N ARG A 99 -21.15 5.63 13.21
CA ARG A 99 -20.37 6.88 13.16
C ARG A 99 -21.25 8.13 13.17
N TYR A 100 -22.47 8.06 12.62
CA TYR A 100 -23.41 9.18 12.60
C TYR A 100 -24.03 9.50 13.96
N THR A 101 -23.82 8.66 14.99
CA THR A 101 -24.23 8.98 16.36
C THR A 101 -23.21 9.84 17.09
N TRP A 102 -22.03 10.11 16.50
CA TRP A 102 -21.01 10.95 17.11
C TRP A 102 -21.56 12.33 17.51
N THR A 103 -21.21 12.78 18.71
CA THR A 103 -21.59 14.10 19.22
C THR A 103 -20.44 14.80 19.93
N TYR A 104 -20.40 16.13 19.81
CA TYR A 104 -19.48 17.01 20.51
C TYR A 104 -20.08 17.60 21.79
N GLU A 105 -21.28 17.17 22.19
CA GLU A 105 -21.89 17.61 23.44
C GLU A 105 -20.98 17.30 24.64
N ASP A 106 -20.76 18.32 25.48
CA ASP A 106 -19.96 18.22 26.71
C ASP A 106 -20.88 17.85 27.88
N SER A 107 -21.31 16.58 27.87
CA SER A 107 -22.22 16.01 28.85
C SER A 107 -21.86 14.55 29.12
N GLU A 108 -22.34 13.99 30.23
CA GLU A 108 -22.14 12.57 30.55
C GLU A 108 -22.65 11.65 29.42
N GLN A 109 -23.77 11.99 28.80
CA GLN A 109 -24.30 11.24 27.66
C GLN A 109 -23.39 11.35 26.43
N GLY A 110 -22.88 12.54 26.13
CA GLY A 110 -21.91 12.75 25.06
C GLY A 110 -20.61 11.97 25.27
N ASP A 111 -20.10 11.95 26.50
CA ASP A 111 -18.92 11.15 26.88
C ASP A 111 -19.16 9.66 26.68
N ARG A 112 -20.31 9.14 27.11
CA ARG A 112 -20.69 7.72 26.90
C ARG A 112 -20.70 7.36 25.42
N ILE A 113 -21.37 8.17 24.59
CA ILE A 113 -21.44 7.94 23.13
C ILE A 113 -20.03 7.91 22.51
N ARG A 114 -19.18 8.90 22.83
CA ARG A 114 -17.82 8.94 22.30
C ARG A 114 -16.98 7.75 22.77
N SER A 115 -17.07 7.38 24.05
CA SER A 115 -16.36 6.23 24.62
C SER A 115 -16.75 4.94 23.92
N ASP A 116 -18.04 4.71 23.72
CA ASP A 116 -18.56 3.50 23.07
C ASP A 116 -18.07 3.41 21.61
N LEU A 117 -18.18 4.51 20.84
CA LEU A 117 -17.69 4.57 19.46
C LEU A 117 -16.18 4.34 19.38
N CYS A 118 -15.38 4.98 20.24
CA CYS A 118 -13.94 4.78 20.28
C CYS A 118 -13.57 3.33 20.59
N GLY A 119 -14.25 2.69 21.54
CA GLY A 119 -14.03 1.29 21.88
C GLY A 119 -14.37 0.34 20.73
N GLU A 120 -15.46 0.60 20.01
CA GLU A 120 -15.88 -0.22 18.87
C GLU A 120 -14.92 -0.09 17.68
N PHE A 121 -14.59 1.13 17.26
CA PHE A 121 -13.66 1.34 16.14
C PHE A 121 -12.22 0.95 16.48
N TRP A 122 -11.84 0.95 17.76
CA TRP A 122 -10.54 0.44 18.20
C TRP A 122 -10.33 -1.03 17.82
N ALA A 123 -11.33 -1.89 18.01
CA ALA A 123 -11.21 -3.32 17.66
C ALA A 123 -10.93 -3.54 16.17
N THR A 124 -11.55 -2.72 15.33
CA THR A 124 -11.38 -2.70 13.87
C THR A 124 -9.96 -2.29 13.50
N LEU A 125 -9.52 -1.12 13.98
CA LEU A 125 -8.16 -0.62 13.77
C LEU A 125 -7.12 -1.62 14.28
N HIS A 126 -7.31 -2.16 15.49
CA HIS A 126 -6.36 -3.08 16.10
C HIS A 126 -6.18 -4.35 15.27
N THR A 127 -7.26 -4.87 14.67
CA THR A 127 -7.18 -6.06 13.80
C THR A 127 -6.33 -5.78 12.56
N ASP A 128 -6.50 -4.61 11.93
CA ASP A 128 -5.71 -4.21 10.76
C ASP A 128 -4.23 -4.02 11.11
N LEU A 129 -3.95 -3.32 12.21
CA LEU A 129 -2.58 -3.16 12.72
C LEU A 129 -1.95 -4.51 13.11
N ARG A 130 -2.72 -5.46 13.63
CA ARG A 130 -2.21 -6.80 13.92
C ARG A 130 -1.89 -7.58 12.63
N MET A 131 -2.66 -7.38 11.55
CA MET A 131 -2.32 -7.94 10.25
C MET A 131 -1.04 -7.33 9.67
N VAL A 132 -0.82 -6.02 9.84
CA VAL A 132 0.46 -5.37 9.51
C VAL A 132 1.60 -5.98 10.33
N ASP A 133 1.42 -6.07 11.64
CA ASP A 133 2.40 -6.59 12.60
C ASP A 133 2.81 -8.04 12.31
N THR A 134 1.89 -8.87 11.85
CA THR A 134 2.15 -10.28 11.53
C THR A 134 2.53 -10.54 10.08
N SER A 135 2.56 -9.52 9.23
CA SER A 135 3.01 -9.61 7.84
C SER A 135 4.51 -9.38 7.72
N ASP A 136 5.09 -9.98 6.70
CA ASP A 136 6.51 -9.93 6.35
C ASP A 136 6.85 -8.66 5.56
N PHE A 137 5.92 -8.19 4.73
CA PHE A 137 6.02 -6.95 3.98
C PHE A 137 4.62 -6.41 3.63
N LEU A 138 4.58 -5.17 3.14
CA LEU A 138 3.35 -4.50 2.73
C LEU A 138 3.37 -4.18 1.24
N ILE A 139 2.21 -4.24 0.62
CA ILE A 139 1.91 -3.54 -0.63
C ILE A 139 0.93 -2.42 -0.28
N ALA A 140 1.35 -1.18 -0.50
CA ALA A 140 0.58 0.01 -0.18
C ALA A 140 0.16 0.75 -1.45
N TYR A 141 -1.14 0.77 -1.73
CA TYR A 141 -1.71 1.54 -2.84
C TYR A 141 -2.18 2.90 -2.36
N CYS A 142 -1.53 3.96 -2.84
CA CYS A 142 -1.70 5.33 -2.36
C CYS A 142 -1.93 6.31 -3.52
N PRO A 143 -3.14 6.34 -4.11
CA PRO A 143 -3.53 7.38 -5.06
C PRO A 143 -3.62 8.73 -4.33
N THR A 144 -3.05 9.78 -4.91
CA THR A 144 -2.86 11.06 -4.21
C THR A 144 -4.13 11.89 -4.03
N ASN A 145 -5.24 11.49 -4.65
CA ASN A 145 -6.56 12.11 -4.52
C ASN A 145 -7.46 11.43 -3.49
N ILE A 146 -7.02 10.35 -2.84
CA ILE A 146 -7.81 9.67 -1.81
C ILE A 146 -7.17 9.88 -0.45
N TYR A 147 -7.94 10.47 0.45
CA TYR A 147 -7.55 10.60 1.85
C TYR A 147 -7.65 9.25 2.56
N SER A 148 -6.50 8.72 3.02
CA SER A 148 -6.45 7.43 3.71
C SER A 148 -5.52 7.45 4.93
N VAL A 149 -6.06 7.82 6.09
CA VAL A 149 -5.30 7.87 7.36
C VAL A 149 -4.87 6.48 7.81
N GLY A 150 -5.73 5.46 7.61
CA GLY A 150 -5.42 4.07 7.93
C GLY A 150 -4.16 3.60 7.22
N THR A 151 -4.09 3.83 5.90
CA THR A 151 -2.91 3.51 5.09
C THR A 151 -1.64 4.18 5.58
N VAL A 152 -1.70 5.45 5.99
CA VAL A 152 -0.53 6.14 6.57
C VAL A 152 -0.07 5.44 7.85
N HIS A 153 -0.99 5.11 8.76
CA HIS A 153 -0.66 4.45 10.04
C HIS A 153 -0.04 3.06 9.81
N GLU A 154 -0.60 2.29 8.88
CA GLU A 154 -0.11 0.96 8.51
C GLU A 154 1.33 1.00 7.95
N ILE A 155 1.62 1.95 7.05
CA ILE A 155 2.96 2.15 6.49
C ILE A 155 3.95 2.54 7.60
N VAL A 156 3.59 3.49 8.47
CA VAL A 156 4.47 3.92 9.57
C VAL A 156 4.79 2.75 10.50
N MET A 157 3.78 1.96 10.89
CA MET A 157 3.99 0.78 11.73
C MET A 157 4.93 -0.23 11.07
N ALA A 158 4.73 -0.52 9.78
CA ALA A 158 5.61 -1.44 9.05
C ALA A 158 7.07 -0.95 9.02
N ARG A 159 7.28 0.36 8.81
CA ARG A 159 8.62 0.95 8.76
C ARG A 159 9.30 1.01 10.12
N LEU A 160 8.56 1.24 11.20
CA LEU A 160 9.09 1.11 12.57
C LEU A 160 9.57 -0.33 12.88
N GLN A 161 9.04 -1.32 12.15
CA GLN A 161 9.44 -2.72 12.22
C GLN A 161 10.45 -3.12 11.13
N ASN A 162 11.00 -2.15 10.39
CA ASN A 162 11.91 -2.34 9.26
C ASN A 162 11.38 -3.21 8.11
N LYS A 163 10.07 -3.40 8.00
CA LYS A 163 9.47 -4.22 6.94
C LYS A 163 9.53 -3.50 5.59
N PRO A 164 9.78 -4.22 4.48
CA PRO A 164 9.64 -3.64 3.14
C PRO A 164 8.20 -3.15 2.92
N VAL A 165 8.05 -2.00 2.28
CA VAL A 165 6.77 -1.44 1.88
C VAL A 165 6.84 -1.11 0.39
N LEU A 166 6.18 -1.92 -0.43
CA LEU A 166 6.05 -1.73 -1.87
C LEU A 166 4.92 -0.73 -2.14
N PHE A 167 5.29 0.48 -2.50
CA PHE A 167 4.42 1.64 -2.59
C PHE A 167 4.00 1.96 -4.01
N VAL A 168 2.70 1.90 -4.29
CA VAL A 168 2.11 2.19 -5.61
C VAL A 168 1.44 3.57 -5.57
N SER A 169 1.95 4.52 -6.34
CA SER A 169 1.35 5.84 -6.52
C SER A 169 1.00 6.05 -7.99
N PRO A 170 -0.23 5.70 -8.41
CA PRO A 170 -0.60 5.86 -9.80
C PRO A 170 -0.77 7.34 -10.16
N PRO A 171 -0.65 7.70 -11.45
CA PRO A 171 -1.17 8.95 -11.97
C PRO A 171 -2.65 9.15 -11.61
N VAL A 172 -2.99 10.40 -11.29
CA VAL A 172 -4.36 10.83 -11.04
C VAL A 172 -4.75 11.87 -12.09
N SER A 173 -5.86 11.63 -12.76
CA SER A 173 -6.50 12.56 -13.68
C SER A 173 -8.02 12.58 -13.45
N PHE A 174 -8.70 13.60 -13.97
CA PHE A 174 -10.15 13.74 -13.86
C PHE A 174 -10.78 13.99 -15.24
N PRO A 175 -10.81 13.00 -16.16
CA PRO A 175 -11.28 13.23 -17.53
C PRO A 175 -12.73 13.75 -17.64
N SER A 176 -13.58 13.40 -16.68
CA SER A 176 -14.95 13.94 -16.62
C SER A 176 -14.99 15.41 -16.18
N LEU A 177 -14.04 15.85 -15.35
CA LEU A 177 -13.89 17.26 -14.99
C LEU A 177 -13.41 18.06 -16.20
N ASP A 178 -12.41 17.55 -16.93
CA ASP A 178 -11.90 18.18 -18.15
C ASP A 178 -13.00 18.35 -19.21
N ARG A 179 -13.85 17.32 -19.39
CA ARG A 179 -15.01 17.38 -20.30
C ARG A 179 -16.08 18.36 -19.83
N LEU A 180 -16.31 18.48 -18.52
CA LEU A 180 -17.26 19.45 -17.97
C LEU A 180 -16.78 20.87 -18.21
N GLU A 181 -15.50 21.14 -17.97
CA GLU A 181 -14.88 22.44 -18.24
C GLU A 181 -15.04 22.84 -19.71
N ALA A 182 -14.66 21.96 -20.63
CA ALA A 182 -14.80 22.18 -22.07
C ALA A 182 -16.27 22.39 -22.50
N HIS A 183 -17.21 21.66 -21.87
CA HIS A 183 -18.64 21.82 -22.15
C HIS A 183 -19.13 23.22 -21.76
N LEU A 184 -18.81 23.68 -20.55
CA LEU A 184 -19.23 25.00 -20.05
C LEU A 184 -18.61 26.14 -20.87
N GLU A 185 -17.36 25.99 -21.31
CA GLU A 185 -16.72 26.90 -22.25
C GLU A 185 -17.46 26.97 -23.59
N SER A 186 -17.76 25.82 -24.20
CA SER A 186 -18.48 25.79 -25.47
C SER A 186 -19.89 26.40 -25.40
N ALA A 187 -20.53 26.32 -24.22
CA ALA A 187 -21.85 26.87 -23.96
C ALA A 187 -21.83 28.37 -23.60
N SER A 188 -20.64 28.97 -23.41
CA SER A 188 -20.47 30.33 -22.86
C SER A 188 -21.18 30.50 -21.50
N ASP A 189 -21.21 29.46 -20.68
CA ASP A 189 -21.84 29.47 -19.35
C ASP A 189 -20.88 30.03 -18.30
N GLY A 190 -20.83 31.36 -18.18
CA GLY A 190 -19.93 32.05 -17.25
C GLY A 190 -20.21 31.75 -15.77
N GLU A 191 -21.47 31.47 -15.40
CA GLU A 191 -21.80 31.11 -14.01
C GLU A 191 -21.35 29.68 -13.71
N GLY A 192 -21.59 28.74 -14.63
CA GLY A 192 -21.11 27.37 -14.52
C GLY A 192 -19.59 27.30 -14.36
N GLN A 193 -18.83 28.07 -15.15
CA GLN A 193 -17.37 28.15 -15.02
C GLN A 193 -16.92 28.69 -13.66
N ARG A 194 -17.61 29.73 -13.16
CA ARG A 194 -17.32 30.32 -11.85
C ARG A 194 -17.58 29.32 -10.72
N LEU A 195 -18.69 28.59 -10.78
CA LEU A 195 -19.02 27.52 -9.82
C LEU A 195 -18.02 26.36 -9.91
N LEU A 196 -17.60 25.97 -11.11
CA LEU A 196 -16.60 24.92 -11.30
C LEU A 196 -15.25 25.30 -10.68
N THR A 197 -14.83 26.56 -10.89
CA THR A 197 -13.61 27.12 -10.28
C THR A 197 -13.72 27.17 -8.76
N ALA A 198 -14.87 27.58 -8.21
CA ALA A 198 -15.10 27.57 -6.76
C ALA A 198 -15.01 26.14 -6.21
N LEU A 199 -15.67 25.17 -6.87
CA LEU A 199 -15.62 23.76 -6.49
C LEU A 199 -14.19 23.20 -6.51
N ALA A 200 -13.38 23.55 -7.52
CA ALA A 200 -11.98 23.11 -7.60
C ALA A 200 -11.10 23.67 -6.45
N ASN A 201 -11.48 24.80 -5.85
CA ASN A 201 -10.81 25.38 -4.68
C ASN A 201 -11.31 24.79 -3.36
N GLU A 202 -12.58 24.40 -3.29
CA GLU A 202 -13.22 23.83 -2.09
C GLU A 202 -12.94 22.34 -1.94
N ALA A 203 -12.92 21.61 -3.05
CA ALA A 203 -12.66 20.17 -3.07
C ALA A 203 -11.18 19.87 -3.39
N PRO A 204 -10.59 18.81 -2.83
CA PRO A 204 -9.21 18.41 -3.13
C PRO A 204 -9.08 17.71 -4.51
N LEU A 205 -9.70 18.27 -5.56
CA LEU A 205 -9.68 17.75 -6.93
C LEU A 205 -8.43 18.23 -7.68
N ARG A 206 -7.25 17.78 -7.22
CA ARG A 206 -5.97 18.14 -7.85
C ARG A 206 -5.43 16.97 -8.67
N PRO A 207 -5.25 17.13 -10.00
CA PRO A 207 -4.64 16.09 -10.80
C PRO A 207 -3.18 15.90 -10.37
N ASN A 208 -2.68 14.69 -10.56
CA ASN A 208 -1.28 14.33 -10.37
C ASN A 208 -0.87 13.39 -11.51
N PRO A 209 -0.71 13.93 -12.74
CA PRO A 209 -0.48 13.10 -13.93
C PRO A 209 0.85 12.36 -13.89
N SER A 210 1.78 12.81 -13.06
CA SER A 210 3.09 12.18 -12.87
C SER A 210 3.11 11.17 -11.72
N GLY A 211 2.00 10.97 -10.99
CA GLY A 211 1.92 10.03 -9.86
C GLY A 211 2.94 10.34 -8.77
N ILE A 212 3.31 11.62 -8.58
CA ILE A 212 4.37 11.99 -7.64
C ILE A 212 3.86 11.75 -6.21
N PRO A 213 4.53 10.92 -5.40
CA PRO A 213 4.10 10.64 -4.04
C PRO A 213 4.36 11.85 -3.12
N SER A 214 3.74 11.86 -1.95
CA SER A 214 4.05 12.84 -0.90
C SER A 214 5.52 12.78 -0.48
N MET A 215 6.13 13.94 -0.21
CA MET A 215 7.51 14.04 0.32
C MET A 215 7.72 13.24 1.60
N TRP A 216 6.67 13.04 2.40
CA TRP A 216 6.73 12.22 3.61
C TRP A 216 6.97 10.74 3.28
N TYR A 217 6.35 10.21 2.23
CA TYR A 217 6.63 8.84 1.79
C TYR A 217 8.05 8.73 1.21
N MET A 218 8.51 9.74 0.46
CA MET A 218 9.89 9.78 -0.05
C MET A 218 10.94 9.75 1.08
N ALA A 219 10.64 10.35 2.23
CA ALA A 219 11.52 10.34 3.40
C ALA A 219 11.43 9.04 4.22
N LEU A 220 10.27 8.38 4.19
CA LEU A 220 9.96 7.22 5.04
C LEU A 220 10.32 5.87 4.38
N LEU A 221 10.28 5.82 3.05
CA LEU A 221 10.44 4.60 2.26
C LEU A 221 11.77 4.57 1.52
N ASP A 222 12.25 3.37 1.22
CA ASP A 222 13.39 3.18 0.34
C ASP A 222 12.96 3.48 -1.12
N GLY A 223 13.78 4.26 -1.84
CA GLY A 223 13.53 4.68 -3.23
C GLY A 223 13.34 3.52 -4.22
N HIS A 224 13.80 2.31 -3.86
CA HIS A 224 13.61 1.11 -4.68
C HIS A 224 12.20 0.52 -4.63
N TYR A 225 11.35 0.99 -3.73
CA TYR A 225 10.02 0.43 -3.55
C TYR A 225 8.88 1.35 -4.01
N PHE A 226 9.16 2.29 -4.90
CA PHE A 226 8.13 3.11 -5.55
C PHE A 226 7.74 2.54 -6.92
N PHE A 227 6.44 2.46 -7.17
CA PHE A 227 5.82 1.95 -8.39
C PHE A 227 4.74 2.94 -8.86
N ASP A 228 4.60 3.13 -10.16
CA ASP A 228 3.63 4.04 -10.78
C ASP A 228 2.36 3.33 -11.30
N GLY A 229 2.27 2.02 -11.05
CA GLY A 229 1.10 1.20 -11.33
C GLY A 229 1.35 -0.27 -10.98
N PHE A 230 0.38 -1.11 -11.25
CA PHE A 230 0.45 -2.55 -11.01
C PHE A 230 1.01 -3.31 -12.22
N GLY A 231 0.62 -2.90 -13.43
CA GLY A 231 0.98 -3.60 -14.67
C GLY A 231 0.10 -4.84 -14.88
N PHE A 232 -1.21 -4.70 -14.72
CA PHE A 232 -2.17 -5.80 -14.82
C PHE A 232 -2.24 -6.39 -16.23
N ALA A 233 -2.05 -5.57 -17.27
CA ALA A 233 -2.18 -5.98 -18.66
C ALA A 233 -1.33 -7.22 -19.03
N ALA A 234 -0.12 -7.33 -18.47
CA ALA A 234 0.79 -8.46 -18.72
C ALA A 234 0.28 -9.80 -18.14
N TYR A 235 -0.70 -9.75 -17.24
CA TYR A 235 -1.20 -10.91 -16.49
C TYR A 235 -2.70 -11.16 -16.69
N ALA A 236 -3.40 -10.28 -17.41
CA ALA A 236 -4.85 -10.36 -17.58
C ALA A 236 -5.32 -11.70 -18.17
N GLU A 237 -4.67 -12.18 -19.24
CA GLU A 237 -4.99 -13.47 -19.85
C GLU A 237 -4.71 -14.64 -18.89
N ARG A 238 -3.57 -14.61 -18.19
CA ARG A 238 -3.15 -15.67 -17.26
C ARG A 238 -4.16 -15.87 -16.13
N PHE A 239 -4.72 -14.79 -15.59
CA PHE A 239 -5.66 -14.84 -14.47
C PHE A 239 -7.13 -14.73 -14.89
N GLY A 240 -7.42 -14.59 -16.20
CA GLY A 240 -8.77 -14.40 -16.71
C GLY A 240 -9.44 -13.14 -16.15
N TRP A 241 -8.68 -12.04 -16.05
CA TRP A 241 -9.24 -10.77 -15.57
C TRP A 241 -10.02 -10.06 -16.67
N GLU A 242 -11.29 -9.83 -16.41
CA GLU A 242 -12.13 -8.99 -17.27
C GLU A 242 -11.68 -7.52 -17.18
N PRO A 243 -11.61 -6.79 -18.31
CA PRO A 243 -11.27 -5.37 -18.34
C PRO A 243 -12.16 -4.53 -17.43
N ASN A 244 -11.57 -3.57 -16.72
CA ASN A 244 -12.29 -2.59 -15.89
C ASN A 244 -11.56 -1.23 -15.83
N ALA A 245 -12.04 -0.33 -14.97
CA ALA A 245 -11.48 1.01 -14.81
C ALA A 245 -9.98 1.05 -14.40
N LEU A 246 -9.44 -0.01 -13.78
CA LEU A 246 -8.00 -0.11 -13.51
C LEU A 246 -7.21 -0.32 -14.79
N ASP A 247 -7.73 -1.13 -15.71
CA ASP A 247 -7.10 -1.41 -17.01
C ASP A 247 -7.16 -0.17 -17.91
N GLU A 248 -8.32 0.49 -18.00
CA GLU A 248 -8.47 1.75 -18.74
C GLU A 248 -7.48 2.81 -18.25
N ARG A 249 -7.26 2.88 -16.94
CA ARG A 249 -6.29 3.81 -16.35
C ARG A 249 -4.85 3.43 -16.71
N GLU A 250 -4.47 2.16 -16.62
CA GLU A 250 -3.12 1.73 -17.00
C GLU A 250 -2.89 1.79 -18.51
N GLU A 251 -3.94 1.72 -19.33
CA GLU A 251 -3.85 1.97 -20.77
C GLU A 251 -3.62 3.45 -21.06
N ALA A 252 -4.36 4.34 -20.39
CA ALA A 252 -4.18 5.79 -20.51
C ALA A 252 -2.83 6.27 -19.94
N PHE A 253 -2.35 5.62 -18.89
CA PHE A 253 -1.08 5.91 -18.23
C PHE A 253 -0.27 4.62 -18.02
N PRO A 254 0.40 4.12 -19.08
CA PRO A 254 1.20 2.90 -19.00
C PRO A 254 2.27 2.99 -17.90
N PRO A 255 2.27 2.08 -16.91
CA PRO A 255 3.23 2.14 -15.82
C PRO A 255 4.65 1.90 -16.33
N LYS A 256 5.56 2.80 -15.98
CA LYS A 256 6.99 2.70 -16.31
C LYS A 256 7.71 1.75 -15.36
N ARG A 257 7.25 1.66 -14.12
CA ARG A 257 7.76 0.78 -13.07
C ARG A 257 6.58 0.02 -12.44
N PRO A 258 6.04 -1.00 -13.14
CA PRO A 258 4.91 -1.77 -12.65
C PRO A 258 5.29 -2.71 -11.49
N LEU A 259 4.38 -2.85 -10.52
CA LEU A 259 4.57 -3.69 -9.34
C LEU A 259 4.60 -5.19 -9.65
N LEU A 260 3.65 -5.72 -10.45
CA LEU A 260 3.52 -7.16 -10.65
C LEU A 260 4.75 -7.79 -11.32
N PRO A 261 5.35 -7.18 -12.37
CA PRO A 261 6.61 -7.67 -12.93
C PRO A 261 7.79 -7.63 -11.95
N TYR A 262 7.80 -6.68 -11.00
CA TYR A 262 8.79 -6.66 -9.93
C TYR A 262 8.59 -7.85 -8.97
N LEU A 263 7.34 -8.10 -8.54
CA LEU A 263 7.02 -9.22 -7.65
C LEU A 263 7.32 -10.59 -8.29
N GLU A 264 7.03 -10.77 -9.58
CA GLU A 264 7.40 -11.99 -10.30
C GLU A 264 8.92 -12.21 -10.30
N LYS A 265 9.71 -11.15 -10.53
CA LYS A 265 11.18 -11.23 -10.46
C LYS A 265 11.65 -11.53 -9.05
N LEU A 266 11.08 -10.85 -8.05
CA LEU A 266 11.36 -11.06 -6.64
C LEU A 266 11.13 -12.52 -6.23
N ASN A 267 10.06 -13.15 -6.72
CA ASN A 267 9.79 -14.55 -6.44
C ASN A 267 10.88 -15.51 -6.94
N ARG A 268 11.62 -15.12 -7.99
CA ARG A 268 12.71 -15.92 -8.55
C ARG A 268 14.04 -15.63 -7.86
N SER A 269 14.30 -14.37 -7.54
CA SER A 269 15.58 -13.92 -6.97
C SER A 269 15.39 -12.58 -6.27
N ILE A 270 16.12 -12.33 -5.19
CA ILE A 270 16.08 -11.03 -4.51
C ILE A 270 16.71 -9.95 -5.40
N PRO A 271 15.96 -8.89 -5.78
CA PRO A 271 16.52 -7.80 -6.56
C PRO A 271 17.55 -7.02 -5.74
N LYS A 272 18.68 -6.70 -6.36
CA LYS A 272 19.65 -5.77 -5.78
C LYS A 272 19.02 -4.39 -5.56
N ARG A 273 19.51 -3.68 -4.56
CA ARG A 273 19.15 -2.28 -4.30
C ARG A 273 20.35 -1.38 -4.58
N TYR A 274 20.12 -0.20 -5.12
CA TYR A 274 21.16 0.82 -5.26
C TYR A 274 21.45 1.46 -3.91
N ASP A 275 22.72 1.48 -3.52
CA ASP A 275 23.24 2.09 -2.31
C ASP A 275 23.91 3.43 -2.67
N PRO A 276 23.36 4.57 -2.21
CA PRO A 276 23.91 5.88 -2.54
C PRO A 276 25.29 6.14 -1.90
N GLU A 277 25.65 5.45 -0.82
CA GLU A 277 26.97 5.61 -0.19
C GLU A 277 28.07 4.95 -1.03
N GLN A 278 27.72 3.87 -1.73
CA GLN A 278 28.65 3.10 -2.58
C GLN A 278 28.52 3.43 -4.07
N ASP A 279 27.51 4.22 -4.46
CA ASP A 279 27.16 4.51 -5.86
C ASP A 279 27.04 3.23 -6.71
N ALA A 280 26.45 2.18 -6.13
CA ALA A 280 26.42 0.85 -6.73
C ALA A 280 25.20 0.04 -6.32
N TYR A 281 24.85 -0.95 -7.14
CA TYR A 281 23.87 -1.97 -6.76
C TYR A 281 24.48 -3.00 -5.82
N VAL A 282 23.91 -3.13 -4.63
CA VAL A 282 24.32 -4.05 -3.55
C VAL A 282 23.22 -5.06 -3.24
N GLU A 283 23.55 -6.08 -2.45
CA GLU A 283 22.56 -7.05 -2.01
C GLU A 283 21.50 -6.40 -1.11
N ASN A 284 20.25 -6.80 -1.32
CA ASN A 284 19.11 -6.20 -0.66
C ASN A 284 18.77 -6.96 0.63
N ALA A 285 19.18 -6.39 1.76
CA ALA A 285 18.99 -6.98 3.07
C ALA A 285 17.53 -7.07 3.52
N ASP A 286 16.62 -6.27 2.95
CA ASP A 286 15.23 -6.20 3.41
C ASP A 286 14.46 -7.51 3.20
N TRP A 287 14.84 -8.28 2.18
CA TRP A 287 14.24 -9.56 1.84
C TRP A 287 14.98 -10.76 2.42
N LEU A 288 16.10 -10.51 3.12
CA LEU A 288 16.99 -11.54 3.67
C LEU A 288 16.71 -11.81 5.16
N ILE A 289 15.66 -11.21 5.73
CA ILE A 289 15.29 -11.33 7.15
C ILE A 289 14.59 -12.68 7.44
N PHE A 290 14.13 -13.40 6.41
CA PHE A 290 13.51 -14.72 6.55
C PHE A 290 14.57 -15.83 6.56
N GLY A 291 15.27 -15.95 7.68
CA GLY A 291 15.93 -17.19 8.07
C GLY A 291 14.94 -18.02 8.89
N GLY A 292 14.44 -19.12 8.32
CA GLY A 292 14.07 -20.24 9.18
C GLY A 292 15.31 -20.59 10.00
N SER A 293 15.14 -20.84 11.30
CA SER A 293 16.17 -21.51 12.09
C SER A 293 16.70 -22.66 11.25
N ASP A 294 18.01 -22.72 11.02
CA ASP A 294 18.64 -23.96 10.59
C ASP A 294 18.06 -25.05 11.50
N THR A 295 17.24 -25.93 10.93
CA THR A 295 16.76 -27.10 11.64
C THR A 295 17.98 -27.96 11.86
N GLU A 296 18.52 -27.92 13.09
CA GLU A 296 19.28 -29.03 13.67
C GLU A 296 18.47 -30.33 13.64
#